data_AF-A0A7J3R0B1-F1
#
_entry.id   AF-A0A7J3R0B1-F1
#
_cell.length_a   1.000
_cell.length_b   1.000
_cell.length_c   1.000
_cell.angle_alpha   90.00
_cell.angle_beta   90.00
_cell.angle_gamma   90.00
#
_symmetry.space_group_name_H-M   'P 1'
#
loop_
_entity.id
_entity.type
_entity.pdbx_description
1 polymer ?
#
loop_
_entity_poly.entity_id
_entity_poly.type
_entity_poly.pdbx_seq_one_letter_code
_entity_poly.pdbx_strand_id
1 'polypeptide(L)'
;MNKSLKWSSVGWGWFRSGPVIEYPSLRGDFVAFLESSRFNSWYVKCMLNYLDKYVTVISGPMDVVRIFSRLTDGQQHNLSRGLRNLFNFLEAQGFDEGYLCVLRKEILKDNCGFVVNIPSQESVYRVCR
;
A
#
# COMPACT_ATOMS: atom_id res chain seq x y z
N MET A 1 4.41 -19.22 35.37
CA MET A 1 3.60 -17.98 35.36
C MET A 1 3.37 -17.56 33.92
N ASN A 2 2.09 -17.55 33.53
CA ASN A 2 1.59 -17.25 32.20
C ASN A 2 1.73 -15.76 31.85
N LYS A 3 2.11 -15.45 30.60
CA LYS A 3 1.24 -14.70 29.68
C LYS A 3 1.35 -15.29 28.28
N SER A 4 0.34 -16.10 27.98
CA SER A 4 -0.04 -16.55 26.65
C SER A 4 -0.40 -15.33 25.80
N LEU A 5 0.41 -15.05 24.77
CA LEU A 5 -0.04 -14.23 23.65
C LEU A 5 -1.01 -15.10 22.84
N LYS A 6 -2.28 -15.05 23.22
CA LYS A 6 -3.38 -15.54 22.40
C LYS A 6 -3.45 -14.65 21.16
N TRP A 7 -2.78 -15.07 20.10
CA TRP A 7 -3.18 -14.72 18.76
C TRP A 7 -4.54 -15.37 18.55
N SER A 8 -5.60 -14.60 18.75
CA SER A 8 -6.96 -15.02 18.45
C SER A 8 -7.02 -15.43 16.99
N SER A 9 -7.49 -16.66 16.77
CA SER A 9 -7.71 -17.30 15.49
C SER A 9 -8.57 -16.44 14.57
N VAL A 10 -7.92 -15.59 13.77
CA VAL A 10 -8.49 -15.16 12.48
C VAL A 10 -8.23 -16.33 11.55
N GLY A 11 -9.30 -17.02 11.13
CA GLY A 11 -9.21 -18.24 10.36
C GLY A 11 -8.41 -18.06 9.07
N TRP A 12 -7.19 -18.60 9.05
CA TRP A 12 -6.36 -18.79 7.84
C TRP A 12 -6.90 -19.94 6.96
N GLY A 13 -8.22 -20.13 6.92
CA GLY A 13 -8.88 -21.30 6.31
C GLY A 13 -9.19 -21.17 4.82
N TRP A 14 -8.87 -20.04 4.18
CA TRP A 14 -9.17 -19.81 2.76
C TRP A 14 -8.09 -18.95 2.08
N PHE A 15 -6.85 -19.43 2.02
CA PHE A 15 -5.98 -19.01 0.92
C PHE A 15 -6.50 -19.68 -0.37
N ARG A 16 -7.62 -19.17 -0.90
CA ARG A 16 -7.83 -19.28 -2.33
C ARG A 16 -6.63 -18.57 -2.94
N SER A 17 -5.80 -19.28 -3.69
CA SER A 17 -4.78 -18.67 -4.52
C SER A 17 -5.47 -17.58 -5.34
N GLY A 18 -5.20 -16.32 -5.00
CA GLY A 18 -5.77 -15.20 -5.74
C GLY A 18 -5.14 -15.10 -7.13
N PRO A 19 -5.69 -14.24 -8.00
CA PRO A 19 -5.13 -14.04 -9.33
C PRO A 19 -3.67 -13.58 -9.22
N VAL A 20 -2.80 -14.18 -10.03
CA VAL A 20 -1.39 -13.79 -10.14
C VAL A 20 -1.32 -12.44 -10.84
N ILE A 21 -0.64 -11.48 -10.21
CA ILE A 21 -0.45 -10.14 -10.77
C ILE A 21 0.95 -10.09 -11.41
N GLU A 22 1.00 -10.06 -12.73
CA GLU A 22 2.24 -9.87 -13.49
C GLU A 22 2.37 -8.39 -13.88
N TYR A 23 3.10 -7.60 -13.08
CA TYR A 23 3.19 -6.16 -13.29
C TYR A 23 3.72 -5.76 -14.69
N PRO A 24 4.78 -6.40 -15.24
CA PRO A 24 5.32 -6.01 -16.54
C PRO A 24 4.32 -6.07 -17.69
N SER A 25 3.38 -7.03 -17.67
CA SER A 25 2.35 -7.15 -18.72
C SER A 25 1.25 -6.10 -18.55
N LEU A 26 0.94 -5.72 -17.31
CA LEU A 26 -0.05 -4.70 -16.96
C LEU A 26 0.46 -3.26 -17.11
N ARG A 27 1.77 -3.08 -17.21
CA ARG A 27 2.42 -1.76 -17.13
C ARG A 27 1.90 -0.77 -18.16
N GLY A 28 1.66 -1.21 -19.40
CA GLY A 28 1.17 -0.34 -20.48
C GLY A 28 -0.18 0.31 -20.15
N ASP A 29 -1.16 -0.53 -19.80
CA ASP A 29 -2.50 -0.08 -19.42
C ASP A 29 -2.48 0.74 -18.12
N PHE A 30 -1.60 0.38 -17.19
CA PHE A 30 -1.43 1.15 -15.96
C PHE A 30 -0.89 2.56 -16.22
N VAL A 31 0.01 2.75 -17.18
CA VAL A 31 0.47 4.09 -17.59
C VAL A 31 -0.69 4.91 -18.15
N ALA A 32 -1.50 4.33 -19.04
CA ALA A 32 -2.68 5.00 -19.60
C ALA A 32 -3.69 5.38 -18.49
N PHE A 33 -3.87 4.51 -17.49
CA PHE A 33 -4.69 4.80 -16.31
C PHE A 33 -4.16 6.00 -15.51
N LEU A 34 -2.85 6.08 -15.27
CA LEU A 34 -2.25 7.19 -14.54
C LEU A 34 -2.33 8.52 -15.31
N GLU A 35 -2.16 8.48 -16.63
CA GLU A 35 -2.31 9.65 -17.51
C GLU A 35 -3.74 10.21 -17.48
N SER A 36 -4.75 9.34 -17.39
CA SER A 36 -6.15 9.76 -17.25
C SER A 36 -6.45 10.47 -15.92
N SER A 37 -5.66 10.19 -14.88
CA SER A 37 -5.91 10.62 -13.50
C SER A 37 -5.36 12.02 -13.14
N ARG A 38 -4.85 12.78 -14.13
CA ARG A 38 -4.29 14.14 -13.95
C ARG A 38 -3.18 14.25 -12.90
N PHE A 39 -2.46 13.17 -12.63
CA PHE A 39 -1.32 13.22 -11.72
C PHE A 39 -0.17 14.06 -12.27
N ASN A 40 0.64 14.61 -11.37
CA ASN A 40 1.88 15.30 -11.74
C ASN A 40 2.83 14.30 -12.45
N SER A 41 3.38 14.69 -13.59
CA SER A 41 4.24 13.82 -14.42
C SER A 41 5.51 13.33 -13.69
N TRP A 42 6.10 14.16 -12.84
CA TRP A 42 7.23 13.76 -12.01
C TRP A 42 6.80 12.72 -10.96
N TYR A 43 5.63 12.90 -10.36
CA TYR A 43 5.07 11.95 -9.41
C TYR A 43 4.79 10.58 -10.06
N VAL A 44 4.20 10.59 -11.26
CA VAL A 44 3.97 9.38 -12.07
C VAL A 44 5.29 8.69 -12.41
N LYS A 45 6.30 9.44 -12.88
CA LYS A 45 7.61 8.89 -13.21
C LYS A 45 8.30 8.25 -12.01
N CYS A 46 8.27 8.91 -10.85
CA CYS A 46 8.81 8.36 -9.61
C CYS A 46 8.09 7.07 -9.23
N MET A 47 6.75 7.06 -9.29
CA MET A 47 5.93 5.88 -8.99
C MET A 47 6.28 4.69 -9.90
N LEU A 48 6.29 4.90 -11.21
CA LEU A 48 6.60 3.87 -12.20
C LEU A 48 8.02 3.34 -12.01
N ASN A 49 9.02 4.21 -11.79
CA ASN A 49 10.40 3.78 -11.58
C ASN A 49 10.57 2.86 -10.36
N TYR A 50 9.81 3.10 -9.28
CA TYR A 50 9.83 2.22 -8.11
C TYR A 50 9.15 0.88 -8.39
N LEU A 51 8.01 0.89 -9.09
CA LEU A 51 7.32 -0.35 -9.47
C LEU A 51 8.19 -1.18 -10.43
N ASP A 52 8.73 -0.56 -11.48
CA ASP A 52 9.63 -1.18 -12.47
C ASP A 52 10.85 -1.84 -11.82
N LYS A 53 11.37 -1.26 -10.74
CA LYS A 53 12.56 -1.76 -10.05
C LYS A 53 12.28 -2.91 -9.08
N TYR A 54 11.12 -2.92 -8.43
CA TYR A 54 10.88 -3.78 -7.27
C TYR A 54 9.70 -4.76 -7.43
N VAL A 55 8.83 -4.56 -8.42
CA VAL A 55 7.62 -5.38 -8.61
C VAL A 55 7.71 -6.13 -9.92
N THR A 56 7.68 -7.47 -9.84
CA THR A 56 7.63 -8.35 -11.02
C THR A 56 6.32 -9.13 -11.01
N VAL A 57 6.22 -10.10 -10.12
CA VAL A 57 5.04 -10.96 -9.95
C VAL A 57 4.61 -10.93 -8.50
N ILE A 58 3.31 -10.76 -8.26
CA ILE A 58 2.68 -10.90 -6.95
C ILE A 58 1.69 -12.05 -7.04
N SER A 59 2.06 -13.20 -6.49
CA SER A 59 1.20 -14.38 -6.40
C SER A 59 0.37 -14.38 -5.10
N GLY A 60 0.78 -13.58 -4.12
CA GLY A 60 0.05 -13.44 -2.88
C GLY A 60 0.65 -12.45 -1.88
N PRO A 61 0.08 -12.38 -0.67
CA PRO A 61 0.44 -11.42 0.37
C PRO A 61 1.92 -11.51 0.78
N MET A 62 2.47 -12.72 0.85
CA MET A 62 3.88 -12.91 1.24
C MET A 62 4.87 -12.34 0.22
N ASP A 63 4.49 -12.21 -1.05
CA ASP A 63 5.35 -11.56 -2.04
C ASP A 63 5.45 -10.06 -1.77
N VAL A 64 4.34 -9.43 -1.36
CA VAL A 64 4.33 -8.04 -0.91
C VAL A 64 5.29 -7.86 0.27
N VAL A 65 5.18 -8.71 1.31
CA VAL A 65 6.09 -8.67 2.46
C VAL A 65 7.56 -8.83 2.04
N ARG A 66 7.87 -9.76 1.13
CA ARG A 66 9.24 -10.00 0.63
C ARG A 66 9.79 -8.84 -0.18
N ILE A 67 8.94 -8.14 -0.92
CA ILE A 67 9.34 -6.94 -1.67
C ILE A 67 9.74 -5.84 -0.67
N PHE A 68 8.89 -5.57 0.33
CA PHE A 68 9.13 -4.49 1.31
C PHE A 68 10.30 -4.76 2.26
N SER A 69 10.54 -6.01 2.66
CA SER A 69 11.59 -6.36 3.63
C SER A 69 13.02 -6.05 3.18
N ARG A 70 13.21 -5.74 1.88
CA ARG A 70 14.52 -5.42 1.28
C ARG A 70 14.75 -3.92 1.09
N LEU A 71 13.79 -3.09 1.48
CA LEU A 71 13.76 -1.67 1.19
C LEU A 71 14.05 -0.84 2.43
N THR A 72 14.73 0.29 2.25
CA THR A 72 14.85 1.32 3.29
C THR A 72 13.51 2.02 3.52
N ASP A 73 13.30 2.64 4.68
CA ASP A 73 12.03 3.33 5.00
C ASP A 73 11.57 4.32 3.92
N GLY A 74 12.50 5.12 3.37
CA GLY A 74 12.20 6.05 2.28
C GLY A 74 11.84 5.34 0.95
N GLN A 75 12.39 4.16 0.70
CA GLN A 75 12.02 3.36 -0.46
C GLN A 75 10.65 2.70 -0.28
N GLN A 76 10.38 2.19 0.93
CA GLN A 76 9.08 1.63 1.28
C GLN A 76 7.98 2.67 1.08
N HIS A 77 8.17 3.90 1.55
CA HIS A 77 7.22 5.00 1.37
C HIS A 77 6.82 5.23 -0.11
N ASN A 78 7.82 5.32 -0.99
CA ASN A 78 7.59 5.52 -2.41
C ASN A 78 6.91 4.32 -3.07
N LEU A 79 7.33 3.10 -2.71
CA LEU A 79 6.72 1.89 -3.25
C LEU A 79 5.28 1.69 -2.76
N SER A 80 4.99 2.02 -1.49
CA SER A 80 3.64 1.98 -0.91
C SER A 80 2.64 2.80 -1.71
N ARG A 81 3.03 4.00 -2.15
CA ARG A 81 2.20 4.86 -3.00
C ARG A 81 1.95 4.23 -4.37
N GLY A 82 2.97 3.61 -4.96
CA GLY A 82 2.85 2.92 -6.24
C GLY A 82 1.95 1.70 -6.18
N LEU A 83 2.19 0.80 -5.22
CA LEU A 83 1.40 -0.43 -5.08
C LEU A 83 -0.07 -0.13 -4.77
N ARG A 84 -0.36 0.89 -3.96
CA ARG A 84 -1.75 1.31 -3.71
C ARG A 84 -2.44 1.77 -4.99
N ASN A 85 -1.78 2.56 -5.83
CA ASN A 85 -2.35 3.00 -7.11
C ASN A 85 -2.48 1.85 -8.11
N LEU A 86 -1.51 0.93 -8.14
CA LEU A 86 -1.62 -0.29 -8.95
C LEU A 86 -2.84 -1.12 -8.54
N PHE A 87 -3.09 -1.29 -7.24
CA PHE A 87 -4.27 -2.02 -6.77
C PHE A 87 -5.57 -1.31 -7.08
N ASN A 88 -5.61 0.03 -7.05
CA ASN A 88 -6.79 0.79 -7.50
C ASN A 88 -7.04 0.62 -9.00
N PHE A 89 -5.98 0.57 -9.81
CA PHE A 89 -6.09 0.23 -11.23
C PHE A 89 -6.65 -1.17 -11.43
N LEU A 90 -6.13 -2.17 -10.72
CA LEU A 90 -6.63 -3.56 -10.82
C LEU A 90 -8.10 -3.68 -10.41
N GLU A 91 -8.50 -2.96 -9.38
CA GLU A 91 -9.90 -2.86 -8.95
C GLU A 91 -10.78 -2.30 -10.08
N ALA A 92 -10.32 -1.25 -10.76
CA ALA A 92 -11.01 -0.71 -11.94
C ALA A 92 -11.03 -1.67 -13.15
N GLN A 93 -10.08 -2.62 -13.23
CA GLN A 93 -10.07 -3.71 -14.21
C GLN A 93 -10.96 -4.90 -13.81
N GLY A 94 -11.63 -4.85 -12.64
CA GLY A 94 -12.55 -5.88 -12.18
C GLY A 94 -11.91 -6.97 -11.31
N PHE A 95 -10.72 -6.74 -10.75
CA PHE A 95 -10.16 -7.64 -9.75
C PHE A 95 -10.99 -7.63 -8.46
N ASP A 96 -11.01 -8.78 -7.77
CA ASP A 96 -11.73 -8.93 -6.50
C ASP A 96 -11.20 -7.96 -5.43
N GLU A 97 -12.07 -7.05 -4.99
CA GLU A 97 -11.78 -6.05 -3.97
C GLU A 97 -11.31 -6.67 -2.64
N GLY A 98 -11.87 -7.84 -2.28
CA GLY A 98 -11.52 -8.58 -1.07
C GLY A 98 -10.07 -9.05 -1.09
N TYR A 99 -9.64 -9.64 -2.21
CA TYR A 99 -8.26 -10.06 -2.43
C TYR A 99 -7.30 -8.87 -2.42
N LEU A 100 -7.62 -7.79 -3.14
CA LEU A 100 -6.80 -6.58 -3.13
C LEU A 100 -6.71 -5.95 -1.73
N CYS A 101 -7.79 -6.01 -0.95
CA CYS A 101 -7.80 -5.56 0.45
C CYS A 101 -6.82 -6.37 1.32
N VAL A 102 -6.70 -7.68 1.11
CA VAL A 102 -5.68 -8.50 1.78
C VAL A 102 -4.27 -8.03 1.40
N LEU A 103 -3.98 -7.84 0.10
CA LEU A 103 -2.67 -7.37 -0.35
C LEU A 103 -2.32 -5.98 0.22
N ARG A 104 -3.30 -5.07 0.31
CA ARG A 104 -3.13 -3.72 0.89
C ARG A 104 -2.74 -3.75 2.37
N LYS A 105 -3.16 -4.76 3.13
CA LYS A 105 -2.82 -4.89 4.57
C LYS A 105 -1.36 -5.22 4.79
N GLU A 106 -0.71 -5.86 3.83
CA GLU A 106 0.73 -6.17 3.88
C GLU A 106 1.61 -4.98 3.52
N ILE A 107 1.05 -3.94 2.89
CA ILE A 107 1.76 -2.68 2.67
C ILE A 107 1.94 -2.02 4.03
N LEU A 108 3.18 -2.00 4.52
CA LEU A 108 3.55 -1.34 5.77
C LEU A 108 2.94 0.06 5.80
N LYS A 109 2.12 0.32 6.82
CA LYS A 109 1.54 1.66 7.00
C LYS A 109 2.70 2.60 7.23
N ASP A 110 2.75 3.68 6.44
CA ASP A 110 3.59 4.82 6.76
C ASP A 110 3.27 5.24 8.20
N ASN A 111 4.22 5.01 9.10
CA ASN A 111 4.34 5.82 10.30
C ASN A 111 4.88 7.19 9.85
N CYS A 112 4.17 7.88 8.96
CA CYS A 112 4.34 9.32 8.82
C CYS A 112 3.96 9.86 10.19
N GLY A 113 4.97 10.17 11.00
CA GLY A 113 4.83 10.76 12.31
C GLY A 113 3.90 11.94 12.20
N PHE A 114 2.65 11.73 12.58
CA PHE A 114 1.81 12.82 12.99
C PHE A 114 2.55 13.43 14.18
N VAL A 115 3.23 14.55 13.96
CA VAL A 115 3.40 15.53 15.04
C VAL A 115 2.01 16.06 15.26
N VAL A 116 1.22 15.31 16.04
CA VAL A 116 0.02 15.83 16.63
C VAL A 116 0.47 16.85 17.67
N ASN A 117 0.62 18.11 17.28
CA ASN A 117 0.54 19.19 18.26
C ASN A 117 -0.94 19.30 18.64
N ILE A 118 -1.43 18.37 19.46
CA ILE A 118 -2.66 18.58 20.24
C ILE A 118 -2.24 19.62 21.29
N PRO A 119 -2.67 20.88 21.19
CA PRO A 119 -2.66 21.73 22.37
C PRO A 119 -3.38 20.97 23.49
N SER A 120 -2.72 20.79 24.64
CA SER A 120 -3.42 20.32 25.83
C SER A 120 -4.61 21.25 26.08
N GLN A 121 -5.71 20.70 26.63
CA GLN A 121 -7.00 21.40 26.78
C GLN A 121 -6.93 22.76 27.51
N GLU A 122 -5.80 23.09 28.13
CA GLU A 122 -5.59 24.36 28.83
C GLU A 122 -5.35 25.58 27.91
N SER A 123 -5.15 25.41 26.60
CA SER A 123 -4.77 26.54 25.70
C SER A 123 -5.87 27.06 24.76
N VAL A 124 -7.13 26.65 24.91
CA VAL A 124 -8.24 27.10 24.04
C VAL A 124 -8.91 28.41 24.50
N TYR A 125 -8.56 28.96 25.67
CA TYR A 125 -9.11 30.24 26.13
C TYR A 125 -8.21 31.43 25.83
N ARG A 126 -8.22 31.89 24.57
CA ARG A 126 -8.05 33.29 24.12
C ARG A 126 -7.85 33.27 22.62
N VAL A 127 -8.93 33.42 21.87
CA VAL A 127 -9.08 34.38 20.77
C VAL A 127 -10.49 34.16 20.23
N CYS A 128 -11.45 34.87 20.81
CA CYS A 128 -12.62 35.38 20.11
C CYS A 128 -12.84 36.78 20.68
N ARG A 129 -12.52 37.78 19.86
CA ARG A 129 -12.83 39.18 20.11
C ARG A 129 -14.25 39.44 19.59
#